data_AF-A0A0G2GV70-F1
#
_entry.id   AF-A0A0G2GV70-F1
#
_cell.length_a   1.000
_cell.length_b   1.000
_cell.length_c   1.000
_cell.angle_alpha   90.00
_cell.angle_beta   90.00
_cell.angle_gamma   90.00
#
_symmetry.space_group_name_H-M   'P 1'
#
loop_
_entity.id
_entity.type
_entity.pdbx_description
1 polymer ?
#
loop_
_entity_poly.entity_id
_entity_poly.type
_entity_poly.pdbx_seq_one_letter_code
_entity_poly.pdbx_strand_id
1 'polypeptide(L)'
;MKLTMLLESLPTLPVLASLLAHVLTFFFPTLLLTELLALLLAHPPDAARTTAEFLKSPHGVRQALHMAADELQTITHDRWDEEIWGASDPSPVEVPRPKLFFLFGKDDHWVADETRDELMAARGRARGERTDGERWKPVMEVDDSGIPHGFCIDPNHSITVAEKVARYIEEIVRQEAV
;
A
#
# COMPACT_ATOMS: atom_id res chain seq x y z
N MET A 1 2.15 22.75 -0.25
CA MET A 1 2.78 22.68 1.09
C MET A 1 2.81 21.21 1.51
N LYS A 2 3.98 20.64 1.79
CA LYS A 2 4.09 19.22 2.14
C LYS A 2 3.47 18.97 3.52
N LEU A 3 2.80 17.84 3.72
CA LEU A 3 2.18 17.48 5.01
C LEU A 3 3.19 17.50 6.17
N THR A 4 4.45 17.14 5.90
CA THR A 4 5.56 17.27 6.86
C THR A 4 5.75 18.69 7.37
N MET A 5 5.82 19.68 6.48
CA MET A 5 5.99 21.08 6.86
C MET A 5 4.83 21.58 7.73
N LEU A 6 3.61 21.11 7.44
CA LEU A 6 2.42 21.47 8.21
C LEU A 6 2.46 20.86 9.63
N LEU A 7 2.83 19.57 9.74
CA LEU A 7 2.93 18.86 11.02
C LEU A 7 4.09 19.37 11.89
N GLU A 8 5.22 19.74 11.28
CA GLU A 8 6.36 20.34 11.97
C GLU A 8 6.06 21.76 12.46
N SER A 9 5.38 22.56 11.64
CA SER A 9 5.03 23.95 11.99
C SER A 9 3.91 24.04 13.02
N LEU A 10 3.03 23.04 13.10
CA LEU A 10 1.90 23.00 14.02
C LEU A 10 1.86 21.65 14.76
N PRO A 11 2.67 21.46 15.82
CA PRO A 11 2.71 20.21 16.59
C PRO A 11 1.36 19.81 17.20
N THR A 12 0.45 20.77 17.37
CA THR A 12 -0.91 20.56 17.88
C THR A 12 -1.90 20.12 16.80
N LEU A 13 -1.52 20.10 15.53
CA LEU A 13 -2.41 19.75 14.41
C LEU A 13 -3.10 18.39 14.58
N PRO A 14 -2.43 17.30 14.99
CA PRO A 14 -3.11 16.02 15.20
C PRO A 14 -4.23 16.09 16.25
N VAL A 15 -4.03 16.90 17.29
CA VAL A 15 -5.03 17.13 18.35
C VAL A 15 -6.18 17.98 17.81
N LEU A 16 -5.89 19.05 17.09
CA LEU A 16 -6.90 19.93 16.51
C LEU A 16 -7.76 19.20 15.46
N ALA A 17 -7.13 18.41 14.58
CA ALA A 17 -7.83 17.61 13.59
C ALA A 17 -8.72 16.54 14.24
N SER A 18 -8.22 15.88 15.29
CA SER A 18 -9.03 14.93 16.07
C SER A 18 -10.21 15.62 16.74
N LEU A 19 -9.99 16.77 17.40
CA LEU A 19 -11.08 17.53 18.02
C LEU A 19 -12.12 17.95 16.99
N LEU A 20 -11.68 18.45 15.82
CA LEU A 20 -12.58 18.84 14.74
C LEU A 20 -13.40 17.66 14.23
N ALA A 21 -12.77 16.50 14.00
CA ALA A 21 -13.49 15.29 13.59
C ALA A 21 -14.54 14.87 14.62
N HIS A 22 -14.20 14.91 15.92
CA HIS A 22 -15.16 14.62 16.98
C HIS A 22 -16.31 15.63 17.00
N VAL A 23 -16.03 16.94 16.91
CA VAL A 23 -17.08 17.98 16.91
C VAL A 23 -18.01 17.82 15.71
N LEU A 24 -17.47 17.60 14.52
CA LEU A 24 -18.25 17.44 13.29
C LEU A 24 -19.10 16.16 13.30
N THR A 25 -18.59 15.07 13.91
CA THR A 25 -19.27 13.77 13.94
C THR A 25 -20.07 13.52 15.22
N PHE A 26 -20.01 14.42 16.21
CA PHE A 26 -20.62 14.24 17.53
C PHE A 26 -22.13 14.01 17.44
N PHE A 27 -22.82 14.85 16.66
CA PHE A 27 -24.27 14.81 16.52
C PHE A 27 -24.77 13.73 15.54
N PHE A 28 -23.88 13.05 14.82
CA PHE A 28 -24.26 12.03 13.86
C PHE A 28 -24.17 10.62 14.48
N PRO A 29 -25.28 9.88 14.60
CA PRO A 29 -25.24 8.44 14.85
C PRO A 29 -24.38 7.73 13.81
N THR A 30 -23.65 6.69 14.20
CA THR A 30 -22.74 5.96 13.30
C THR A 30 -23.43 5.48 12.03
N LEU A 31 -24.71 5.06 12.12
CA LEU A 31 -25.52 4.66 10.96
C LEU A 31 -25.70 5.81 9.96
N LEU A 32 -26.13 6.99 10.41
CA LEU A 32 -26.33 8.13 9.52
C LEU A 32 -25.00 8.62 8.92
N LEU A 33 -23.92 8.60 9.70
CA LEU A 33 -22.58 8.92 9.20
C LEU A 33 -22.11 7.91 8.15
N THR A 34 -22.44 6.62 8.33
CA THR A 34 -22.12 5.56 7.36
C THR A 34 -22.83 5.82 6.03
N GLU A 35 -24.14 6.09 6.05
CA GLU A 35 -24.90 6.38 4.81
C GLU A 35 -24.36 7.63 4.08
N LEU A 36 -24.02 8.67 4.85
CA LEU A 36 -23.42 9.89 4.29
C LEU A 36 -22.06 9.59 3.63
N LEU A 37 -21.20 8.83 4.31
CA LEU A 37 -19.87 8.47 3.79
C LEU A 37 -19.95 7.51 2.61
N ALA A 38 -20.89 6.56 2.62
CA ALA A 38 -21.12 5.65 1.50
C ALA A 38 -21.51 6.45 0.24
N LEU A 39 -22.37 7.45 0.39
CA LEU A 39 -22.76 8.34 -0.71
C LEU A 39 -21.59 9.20 -1.19
N LEU A 40 -20.85 9.83 -0.28
CA LEU A 40 -19.79 10.78 -0.63
C LEU A 40 -18.54 10.11 -1.21
N LEU A 41 -18.16 8.96 -0.66
CA LEU A 41 -16.96 8.22 -1.06
C LEU A 41 -17.25 7.18 -2.14
N ALA A 42 -18.53 6.96 -2.50
CA ALA A 42 -18.97 5.86 -3.35
C ALA A 42 -18.45 4.50 -2.88
N HIS A 43 -18.31 4.33 -1.57
CA HIS A 43 -17.81 3.11 -0.93
C HIS A 43 -18.97 2.15 -0.61
N PRO A 44 -18.72 0.83 -0.57
CA PRO A 44 -19.69 -0.11 -0.05
C PRO A 44 -19.97 0.13 1.45
N PRO A 45 -21.13 -0.31 1.97
CA PRO A 45 -21.59 0.05 3.31
C PRO A 45 -20.64 -0.35 4.44
N ASP A 46 -19.92 -1.47 4.30
CA ASP A 46 -18.94 -1.97 5.26
C ASP A 46 -17.67 -1.10 5.31
N ALA A 47 -17.14 -0.70 4.15
CA ALA A 47 -16.02 0.24 4.06
C ALA A 47 -16.41 1.62 4.62
N ALA A 48 -17.58 2.14 4.25
CA ALA A 48 -18.08 3.41 4.77
C ALA A 48 -18.29 3.37 6.30
N ARG A 49 -18.79 2.25 6.82
CA ARG A 49 -18.95 2.04 8.26
C ARG A 49 -17.61 2.03 8.98
N THR A 50 -16.61 1.39 8.40
CA THR A 50 -15.24 1.37 8.94
C THR A 50 -14.69 2.79 9.03
N THR A 51 -14.87 3.62 7.99
CA THR A 51 -14.51 5.04 8.03
C THR A 51 -15.30 5.82 9.09
N ALA A 52 -16.60 5.58 9.23
CA ALA A 52 -17.44 6.21 10.26
C ALA A 52 -16.96 5.87 11.69
N GLU A 53 -16.66 4.60 11.94
CA GLU A 53 -16.14 4.13 13.23
C GLU A 53 -14.74 4.68 13.51
N PHE A 54 -13.87 4.74 12.49
CA PHE A 54 -12.56 5.37 12.59
C PHE A 54 -12.66 6.86 12.97
N LEU A 55 -13.52 7.64 12.31
CA LEU A 55 -13.71 9.07 12.60
C LEU A 55 -14.25 9.33 14.01
N LYS A 56 -15.10 8.43 14.52
CA LYS A 56 -15.68 8.51 15.87
C LYS A 56 -14.81 7.87 16.95
N SER A 57 -13.73 7.20 16.58
CA SER A 57 -12.85 6.55 17.55
C SER A 57 -12.06 7.59 18.36
N PRO A 58 -11.78 7.33 19.66
CA PRO A 58 -11.13 8.31 20.53
C PRO A 58 -9.77 8.82 20.04
N HIS A 59 -9.04 7.98 19.30
CA HIS A 59 -7.65 8.24 18.92
C HIS A 59 -7.35 8.04 17.43
N GLY A 60 -8.29 7.55 16.61
CA GLY A 60 -8.02 7.15 15.23
C GLY A 60 -7.42 8.27 14.38
N VAL A 61 -8.09 9.42 14.31
CA VAL A 61 -7.61 10.58 13.52
C VAL A 61 -6.25 11.06 14.00
N ARG A 62 -6.06 11.14 15.33
CA ARG A 62 -4.78 11.58 15.92
C ARG A 62 -3.66 10.59 15.60
N GLN A 63 -3.89 9.29 15.78
CA GLN A 63 -2.93 8.23 15.50
C GLN A 63 -2.58 8.19 14.02
N ALA A 64 -3.57 8.29 13.12
CA ALA A 64 -3.32 8.32 11.68
C ALA A 64 -2.42 9.47 11.25
N LEU A 65 -2.62 10.67 11.81
CA LEU A 65 -1.74 11.82 11.52
C LEU A 65 -0.32 11.64 12.06
N HIS A 66 -0.14 10.98 13.20
CA HIS A 66 1.18 10.63 13.70
C HIS A 66 1.87 9.57 12.83
N MET A 67 1.14 8.53 12.40
CA MET A 67 1.67 7.51 11.49
C MET A 67 2.05 8.13 10.13
N ALA A 68 1.21 9.00 9.58
CA ALA A 68 1.52 9.72 8.34
C ALA A 68 2.75 10.62 8.49
N ALA A 69 2.95 11.25 9.66
CA ALA A 69 4.15 12.04 9.94
C ALA A 69 5.42 11.17 9.90
N ASP A 70 5.38 10.04 10.59
CA ASP A 70 6.49 9.09 10.68
C ASP A 70 6.81 8.46 9.31
N GLU A 71 5.78 8.08 8.56
CA GLU A 71 5.89 7.56 7.20
C GLU A 71 6.63 8.55 6.28
N LEU A 72 6.26 9.84 6.31
CA LEU A 72 6.90 10.86 5.48
C LEU A 72 8.36 11.16 5.87
N GLN A 73 8.79 10.80 7.07
CA GLN A 73 10.19 10.92 7.51
C GLN A 73 11.00 9.65 7.20
N THR A 74 10.34 8.49 7.26
CA THR A 74 10.98 7.19 7.19
C THR A 74 11.02 6.63 5.77
N ILE A 75 9.90 6.67 5.06
CA ILE A 75 9.74 6.17 3.69
C ILE A 75 10.14 7.27 2.70
N THR A 76 11.40 7.22 2.26
CA THR A 76 12.00 8.27 1.41
C THR A 76 12.73 7.69 0.21
N HIS A 77 13.92 7.14 0.42
CA HIS A 77 14.71 6.47 -0.60
C HIS A 77 14.86 4.99 -0.27
N ASP A 78 15.19 4.19 -1.29
CA ASP A 78 15.53 2.78 -1.10
C ASP A 78 16.76 2.65 -0.19
N ARG A 79 16.57 2.00 0.96
CA ARG A 79 17.62 1.71 1.95
C ARG A 79 17.97 0.23 2.02
N TRP A 80 17.26 -0.60 1.26
CA TRP A 80 17.41 -2.05 1.30
C TRP A 80 18.47 -2.47 0.27
N ASP A 81 19.31 -3.42 0.66
CA ASP A 81 20.36 -3.95 -0.18
C ASP A 81 19.89 -5.19 -0.96
N GLU A 82 20.84 -5.82 -1.65
CA GLU A 82 20.61 -7.03 -2.42
C GLU A 82 20.18 -8.22 -1.54
N GLU A 83 20.39 -8.18 -0.22
CA GLU A 83 19.89 -9.25 0.65
C GLU A 83 18.36 -9.31 0.62
N ILE A 84 17.72 -8.15 0.64
CA ILE A 84 16.27 -8.00 0.63
C ILE A 84 15.72 -8.03 -0.79
N TRP A 85 16.31 -7.27 -1.72
CA TRP A 85 15.83 -7.20 -3.10
C TRP A 85 16.08 -8.49 -3.90
N GLY A 86 16.85 -9.42 -3.36
CA GLY A 86 17.36 -10.58 -4.05
C GLY A 86 18.78 -10.33 -4.55
N ALA A 87 19.61 -11.37 -4.48
CA ALA A 87 20.99 -11.36 -4.93
C ALA A 87 21.24 -12.61 -5.78
N SER A 88 22.19 -12.53 -6.72
CA SER A 88 22.68 -13.70 -7.44
C SER A 88 23.39 -14.69 -6.51
N ASP A 89 23.99 -14.17 -5.44
CA ASP A 89 24.79 -14.97 -4.52
C ASP A 89 23.94 -15.65 -3.43
N PRO A 90 24.31 -16.88 -3.03
CA PRO A 90 23.63 -17.61 -1.97
C PRO A 90 23.53 -16.80 -0.67
N SER A 91 22.44 -16.99 0.05
CA SER A 91 22.26 -16.36 1.36
C SER A 91 23.35 -16.82 2.34
N PRO A 92 23.96 -15.91 3.11
CA PRO A 92 24.95 -16.28 4.13
C PRO A 92 24.36 -17.13 5.27
N VAL A 93 23.01 -17.19 5.39
CA VAL A 93 22.30 -17.92 6.44
C VAL A 93 21.71 -19.27 6.00
N GLU A 94 22.15 -19.87 4.88
CA GLU A 94 21.68 -21.17 4.36
C GLU A 94 20.15 -21.29 4.12
N VAL A 95 19.42 -20.18 4.18
CA VAL A 95 17.99 -20.12 3.86
C VAL A 95 17.83 -19.67 2.40
N PRO A 96 16.95 -20.32 1.60
CA PRO A 96 16.64 -19.87 0.25
C PRO A 96 16.20 -18.40 0.23
N ARG A 97 16.71 -17.63 -0.73
CA ARG A 97 16.31 -16.23 -0.93
C ARG A 97 14.82 -16.16 -1.24
N PRO A 98 14.07 -15.19 -0.67
CA PRO A 98 12.65 -15.04 -0.97
C PRO A 98 12.46 -14.68 -2.44
N LYS A 99 11.40 -15.21 -3.06
CA LYS A 99 10.96 -14.78 -4.38
C LYS A 99 10.00 -13.63 -4.21
N LEU A 100 10.33 -12.51 -4.83
CA LEU A 100 9.56 -11.29 -4.69
C LEU A 100 8.73 -11.03 -5.95
N PHE A 101 7.47 -10.67 -5.73
CA PHE A 101 6.53 -10.25 -6.75
C PHE A 101 5.93 -8.90 -6.36
N PHE A 102 6.01 -7.92 -7.25
CA PHE A 102 5.41 -6.61 -7.08
C PHE A 102 4.37 -6.40 -8.18
N LEU A 103 3.18 -6.01 -7.76
CA LEU A 103 2.08 -5.64 -8.63
C LEU A 103 1.79 -4.16 -8.41
N PHE A 104 1.94 -3.37 -9.46
CA PHE A 104 1.57 -1.95 -9.46
C PHE A 104 0.29 -1.75 -10.26
N GLY A 105 -0.65 -0.96 -9.75
CA GLY A 105 -1.70 -0.40 -10.60
C GLY A 105 -1.09 0.68 -11.48
N LYS A 106 -1.46 0.73 -12.76
CA LYS A 106 -0.92 1.72 -13.70
C LYS A 106 -1.13 3.16 -13.23
N ASP A 107 -2.33 3.45 -12.74
CA ASP A 107 -2.77 4.80 -12.35
C ASP A 107 -3.30 4.79 -10.91
N ASP A 108 -2.61 4.11 -9.98
CA ASP A 108 -3.08 3.97 -8.58
C ASP A 108 -2.86 5.25 -7.73
N HIS A 109 -2.02 6.16 -8.23
CA HIS A 109 -1.63 7.46 -7.65
C HIS A 109 -1.01 7.40 -6.24
N TRP A 110 -0.65 6.22 -5.74
CA TRP A 110 -0.01 6.07 -4.44
C TRP A 110 1.51 6.15 -4.55
N VAL A 111 2.07 5.41 -5.50
CA VAL A 111 3.48 5.53 -5.90
C VAL A 111 3.52 6.38 -7.16
N ALA A 112 4.36 7.42 -7.18
CA ALA A 112 4.54 8.23 -8.39
C ALA A 112 5.06 7.35 -9.53
N ASP A 113 4.56 7.55 -10.75
CA ASP A 113 4.92 6.75 -11.91
C ASP A 113 6.43 6.73 -12.13
N GLU A 114 7.10 7.88 -11.98
CA GLU A 114 8.55 7.97 -12.12
C GLU A 114 9.27 7.13 -11.06
N THR A 115 8.79 7.14 -9.81
CA THR A 115 9.36 6.33 -8.72
C THR A 115 9.15 4.83 -8.96
N ARG A 116 7.97 4.43 -9.43
CA ARG A 116 7.69 3.04 -9.82
C ARG A 116 8.64 2.60 -10.93
N ASP A 117 8.73 3.38 -11.99
CA ASP A 117 9.50 3.02 -13.18
C ASP A 117 11.01 2.98 -12.88
N GLU A 118 11.52 3.91 -12.08
CA GLU A 118 12.90 3.90 -11.57
C GLU A 118 13.18 2.64 -10.72
N LEU A 119 12.26 2.28 -9.82
CA LEU A 119 12.40 1.08 -8.99
C LEU A 119 12.39 -0.19 -9.84
N MET A 120 11.47 -0.28 -10.80
CA MET A 120 11.38 -1.41 -11.72
C MET A 120 12.64 -1.55 -12.57
N ALA A 121 13.20 -0.45 -13.08
CA ALA A 121 14.44 -0.46 -13.84
C ALA A 121 15.66 -0.86 -12.99
N ALA A 122 15.73 -0.37 -11.74
CA ALA A 122 16.86 -0.62 -10.85
C ALA A 122 16.84 -2.05 -10.25
N ARG A 123 15.66 -2.57 -9.92
CA ARG A 123 15.51 -3.79 -9.13
C ARG A 123 14.76 -4.89 -9.86
N GLY A 124 13.76 -4.56 -10.66
CA GLY A 124 12.82 -5.51 -11.22
C GLY A 124 13.32 -6.27 -12.45
N ARG A 125 12.57 -7.30 -12.81
CA ARG A 125 12.57 -7.95 -14.12
C ARG A 125 11.14 -8.22 -14.58
N ALA A 126 10.96 -8.37 -15.90
CA ALA A 126 9.66 -8.74 -16.43
C ALA A 126 9.33 -10.23 -16.18
N ARG A 127 8.04 -10.56 -16.07
CA ARG A 127 7.57 -11.94 -16.02
C ARG A 127 7.87 -12.63 -17.36
N GLY A 128 8.45 -13.82 -17.31
CA GLY A 128 8.79 -14.60 -18.52
C GLY A 128 10.11 -14.20 -19.19
N GLU A 129 10.78 -13.16 -18.69
CA GLU A 129 12.13 -12.80 -19.12
C GLU A 129 13.13 -13.89 -18.68
N ARG A 130 13.85 -14.45 -19.66
CA ARG A 130 14.75 -15.62 -19.49
C ARG A 130 16.23 -15.24 -19.57
N THR A 131 16.60 -14.05 -19.13
CA THR A 131 18.01 -13.74 -18.90
C THR A 131 18.46 -14.55 -17.69
N ASP A 132 19.10 -15.70 -17.94
CA ASP A 132 19.45 -16.67 -16.89
C ASP A 132 20.27 -16.06 -15.74
N GLY A 133 20.99 -14.96 -15.99
CA GLY A 133 21.77 -14.22 -14.98
C GLY A 133 20.96 -13.32 -14.03
N GLU A 134 19.67 -13.09 -14.28
CA GLU A 134 18.85 -12.12 -13.52
C GLU A 134 17.61 -12.74 -12.86
N ARG A 135 17.48 -14.07 -12.85
CA ARG A 135 16.32 -14.77 -12.27
C ARG A 135 16.07 -14.44 -10.80
N TRP A 136 17.12 -14.04 -10.07
CA TRP A 136 17.09 -13.63 -8.67
C TRP A 136 16.37 -12.29 -8.46
N LYS A 137 16.23 -11.44 -9.50
CA LYS A 137 15.52 -10.17 -9.40
C LYS A 137 14.02 -10.39 -9.16
N PRO A 138 13.35 -9.49 -8.41
CA PRO A 138 11.90 -9.50 -8.24
C PRO A 138 11.17 -9.42 -9.57
N VAL A 139 10.08 -10.18 -9.70
CA VAL A 139 9.14 -9.97 -10.79
C VAL A 139 8.33 -8.72 -10.45
N MET A 140 8.40 -7.71 -11.32
CA MET A 140 7.61 -6.49 -11.16
C MET A 140 6.71 -6.32 -12.38
N GLU A 141 5.41 -6.15 -12.16
CA GLU A 141 4.42 -5.98 -13.22
C GLU A 141 3.51 -4.78 -12.96
N VAL A 142 3.16 -4.08 -14.04
CA VAL A 142 2.17 -3.02 -14.04
C VAL A 142 0.88 -3.58 -14.63
N ASP A 143 -0.21 -3.42 -13.91
CA ASP A 143 -1.54 -3.80 -14.36
C ASP A 143 -2.29 -2.59 -14.92
N ASP A 144 -2.79 -2.73 -16.14
CA ASP A 144 -3.50 -1.69 -16.89
C ASP A 144 -5.03 -1.82 -16.82
N SER A 145 -5.57 -2.73 -16.00
CA SER A 145 -7.01 -2.91 -15.84
C SER A 145 -7.68 -1.85 -14.94
N GLY A 146 -6.90 -0.87 -14.47
CA GLY A 146 -7.42 0.26 -13.68
C GLY A 146 -7.54 -0.03 -12.18
N ILE A 147 -6.70 -0.90 -11.63
CA ILE A 147 -6.67 -1.22 -10.19
C ILE A 147 -6.30 0.05 -9.39
N PRO A 148 -7.20 0.58 -8.52
CA PRO A 148 -6.90 1.74 -7.70
C PRO A 148 -6.07 1.35 -6.47
N HIS A 149 -5.45 2.33 -5.79
CA HIS A 149 -4.69 2.05 -4.56
C HIS A 149 -5.55 1.35 -3.49
N GLY A 150 -6.79 1.83 -3.30
CA GLY A 150 -7.79 1.22 -2.42
C GLY A 150 -8.48 -0.01 -3.03
N PHE A 151 -7.76 -0.88 -3.77
CA PHE A 151 -8.34 -2.02 -4.48
C PHE A 151 -9.15 -2.96 -3.56
N CYS A 152 -8.79 -3.03 -2.28
CA CYS A 152 -9.45 -3.87 -1.30
C CYS A 152 -10.87 -3.41 -0.92
N ILE A 153 -11.26 -2.19 -1.31
CA ILE A 153 -12.59 -1.63 -1.02
C ILE A 153 -13.65 -2.20 -1.97
N ASP A 154 -13.29 -2.45 -3.23
CA ASP A 154 -14.19 -3.03 -4.22
C ASP A 154 -13.90 -4.54 -4.39
N PRO A 155 -14.90 -5.42 -4.24
CA PRO A 155 -14.72 -6.85 -4.44
C PRO A 155 -14.15 -7.23 -5.82
N ASN A 156 -14.49 -6.49 -6.88
CA ASN A 156 -14.01 -6.78 -8.23
C ASN A 156 -12.50 -6.56 -8.34
N HIS A 157 -12.00 -5.41 -7.86
CA HIS A 157 -10.56 -5.14 -7.84
C HIS A 157 -9.83 -6.11 -6.88
N SER A 158 -10.44 -6.43 -5.74
CA SER A 158 -9.91 -7.42 -4.79
C SER A 158 -9.74 -8.81 -5.42
N ILE A 159 -10.72 -9.27 -6.20
CA ILE A 159 -10.66 -10.55 -6.91
C ILE A 159 -9.54 -10.52 -7.96
N THR A 160 -9.43 -9.46 -8.76
CA THR A 160 -8.35 -9.32 -9.75
C THR A 160 -6.96 -9.43 -9.13
N VAL A 161 -6.74 -8.74 -8.00
CA VAL A 161 -5.48 -8.84 -7.25
C VAL A 161 -5.29 -10.24 -6.66
N ALA A 162 -6.33 -10.84 -6.08
CA ALA A 162 -6.27 -12.17 -5.49
C ALA A 162 -5.91 -13.25 -6.53
N GLU A 163 -6.45 -13.18 -7.75
CA GLU A 163 -6.11 -14.10 -8.83
C GLU A 163 -4.63 -13.98 -9.27
N LYS A 164 -4.08 -12.76 -9.29
CA LYS A 164 -2.65 -12.54 -9.54
C LYS A 164 -1.80 -13.14 -8.42
N VAL A 165 -2.14 -12.85 -7.17
CA VAL A 165 -1.43 -13.38 -5.99
C VAL A 165 -1.47 -14.91 -5.95
N ALA A 166 -2.62 -15.52 -6.25
CA ALA A 166 -2.75 -16.98 -6.33
C ALA A 166 -1.75 -17.59 -7.32
N ARG A 167 -1.58 -16.98 -8.50
CA ARG A 167 -0.58 -17.41 -9.48
C ARG A 167 0.86 -17.26 -8.95
N TYR A 168 1.15 -16.18 -8.21
CA TYR A 168 2.49 -15.99 -7.64
C TYR A 168 2.81 -17.06 -6.60
N ILE A 169 1.83 -17.38 -5.74
CA ILE A 169 1.97 -18.45 -4.74
C ILE A 169 2.19 -19.80 -5.43
N GLU A 170 1.43 -20.12 -6.49
CA GLU A 170 1.64 -21.34 -7.26
C GLU A 170 3.07 -21.43 -7.85
N GLU A 171 3.61 -20.32 -8.34
CA GLU A 171 4.98 -20.26 -8.85
C GLU A 171 6.03 -20.47 -7.76
N ILE A 172 5.83 -19.89 -6.58
CA ILE A 172 6.70 -20.08 -5.42
C ILE A 172 6.70 -21.56 -5.03
N VAL A 173 5.52 -22.12 -4.78
CA VAL A 173 5.34 -23.50 -4.30
C VAL A 173 5.87 -24.52 -5.31
N ARG A 174 5.59 -24.35 -6.62
CA ARG A 174 6.07 -25.28 -7.65
C ARG A 174 7.59 -25.28 -7.79
N GLN A 175 8.23 -24.14 -7.56
CA GLN A 175 9.67 -24.03 -7.64
C GLN A 175 10.38 -24.41 -6.33
N GLU A 176 9.68 -24.48 -5.20
CA GLU A 176 10.18 -25.10 -3.96
C GLU A 176 10.09 -26.63 -4.00
N ALA A 177 9.26 -27.19 -4.88
CA ALA A 177 9.10 -28.62 -5.08
C ALA A 177 10.14 -29.26 -6.04
N VAL A 178 11.16 -28.51 -6.47
CA VAL A 178 12.24 -28.95 -7.35
C VAL A 178 13.57 -28.96 -6.62
#